data_AF-A0A7C4B4X1-F1
#
_entry.id   AF-A0A7C4B4X1-F1
#
_cell.length_a   1.000
_cell.length_b   1.000
_cell.length_c   1.000
_cell.angle_alpha   90.00
_cell.angle_beta   90.00
_cell.angle_gamma   90.00
#
_symmetry.space_group_name_H-M   'P 1'
#
loop_
_entity.id
_entity.type
_entity.pdbx_description
1 polymer ?
#
loop_
_entity_poly.entity_id
_entity_poly.type
_entity_poly.pdbx_seq_one_letter_code
_entity_poly.pdbx_strand_id
1 'polypeptide(L)'
;MCMLCTRRAYLCEIGHFSGCCAENISPYDASLSPKSMQNFIFDLPFHGNMKFVRISQAELVKIKELYEGVMSHACHGLFFREGAIFGTEIANEAMKDRGNYFQIVAMLIKNRGWVDNITFKDNEVIVNGSIEVTPSEIPTCHRLRGLICQVYESYYNTKVHCVEVECESTGKDKCVFKIESI
;
A
#
# COMPACT_ATOMS: atom_id res chain seq x y z
N MET A 1 -27.28 -6.92 43.70
CA MET A 1 -28.10 -5.70 43.84
C MET A 1 -27.21 -4.62 44.47
N CYS A 2 -27.38 -3.36 44.06
CA CYS A 2 -26.51 -2.16 44.27
C CYS A 2 -25.23 -2.14 43.42
N MET A 3 -25.13 -1.28 42.40
CA MET A 3 -25.00 0.20 42.38
C MET A 3 -23.63 0.71 42.83
N LEU A 4 -22.93 1.32 41.86
CA LEU A 4 -22.04 2.47 41.97
C LEU A 4 -20.83 2.34 42.93
N CYS A 5 -19.64 2.18 42.36
CA CYS A 5 -18.48 2.92 42.86
C CYS A 5 -17.48 3.24 41.74
N THR A 6 -17.66 4.43 41.20
CA THR A 6 -16.76 5.21 40.36
C THR A 6 -15.46 5.63 41.07
N ARG A 7 -14.39 5.74 40.27
CA ARG A 7 -13.21 6.62 40.40
C ARG A 7 -12.04 6.21 41.31
N ARG A 8 -10.85 6.41 40.69
CA ARG A 8 -9.50 6.67 41.23
C ARG A 8 -8.84 5.49 41.96
N ALA A 9 -7.82 4.87 41.38
CA ALA A 9 -6.45 5.36 41.14
C ALA A 9 -5.59 5.40 42.42
N TYR A 10 -4.38 4.86 42.25
CA TYR A 10 -3.16 5.01 43.04
C TYR A 10 -2.99 4.16 44.32
N LEU A 11 -1.90 3.38 44.25
CA LEU A 11 -0.98 2.96 45.32
C LEU A 11 -1.45 1.88 46.30
N CYS A 12 -0.91 0.66 46.11
CA CYS A 12 -0.23 -0.06 47.19
C CYS A 12 0.60 -1.23 46.61
N GLU A 13 1.92 -1.05 46.58
CA GLU A 13 2.86 -2.14 46.90
C GLU A 13 2.49 -2.67 48.30
N ILE A 14 2.33 -3.99 48.52
CA ILE A 14 3.22 -4.95 49.23
C ILE A 14 2.46 -6.30 49.35
N GLY A 15 3.09 -7.42 48.98
CA GLY A 15 2.90 -8.71 49.65
C GLY A 15 1.79 -9.68 49.17
N HIS A 16 2.21 -10.70 48.42
CA HIS A 16 1.68 -12.08 48.38
C HIS A 16 0.16 -12.33 48.46
N PHE A 17 -0.44 -12.70 47.31
CA PHE A 17 -1.28 -13.90 47.22
C PHE A 17 -1.21 -14.49 45.81
N SER A 18 -1.06 -15.81 45.77
CA SER A 18 -0.88 -16.67 44.61
C SER A 18 -2.15 -16.82 43.76
N GLY A 19 -1.97 -16.78 42.43
CA GLY A 19 -2.64 -17.66 41.47
C GLY A 19 -4.10 -17.37 41.13
N CYS A 20 -4.34 -16.79 39.95
CA CYS A 20 -5.38 -17.19 39.01
C CYS A 20 -4.95 -16.79 37.59
N CYS A 21 -4.48 -17.80 36.85
CA CYS A 21 -4.51 -17.99 35.41
C CYS A 21 -4.44 -16.75 34.50
N ALA A 22 -3.29 -16.61 33.85
CA ALA A 22 -3.16 -15.95 32.57
C ALA A 22 -4.08 -16.63 31.55
N GLU A 23 -5.16 -15.95 31.15
CA GLU A 23 -5.87 -16.30 29.93
C GLU A 23 -5.12 -15.69 28.74
N ASN A 24 -4.49 -16.58 27.99
CA ASN A 24 -3.97 -16.35 26.65
C ASN A 24 -5.09 -15.80 25.75
N ILE A 25 -5.09 -14.49 25.51
CA ILE A 25 -5.91 -13.92 24.43
C ILE A 25 -5.19 -14.23 23.12
N SER A 26 -5.66 -15.31 22.48
CA SER A 26 -5.39 -15.62 21.07
C SER A 26 -5.80 -14.42 20.20
N PRO A 27 -4.98 -13.94 19.25
CA PRO A 27 -5.32 -12.78 18.43
C PRO A 27 -6.38 -13.07 17.35
N TYR A 28 -7.06 -14.22 17.40
CA TYR A 28 -8.07 -14.63 16.44
C TYR A 28 -9.47 -14.70 17.06
N ASP A 29 -9.92 -13.62 17.70
CA ASP A 29 -11.35 -13.43 17.96
C ASP A 29 -12.01 -12.72 16.79
N ALA A 30 -12.55 -13.54 15.89
CA ALA A 30 -13.34 -13.14 14.74
C ALA A 30 -14.74 -12.66 15.17
N SER A 31 -14.86 -11.40 15.59
CA SER A 31 -16.18 -10.76 15.77
C SER A 31 -16.21 -9.23 15.63
N LEU A 32 -15.31 -8.63 14.86
CA LEU A 32 -15.36 -7.20 14.54
C LEU A 32 -16.07 -6.95 13.20
N SER A 33 -17.14 -6.14 13.26
CA SER A 33 -17.95 -5.77 12.09
C SER A 33 -17.14 -5.00 11.02
N PRO A 34 -17.47 -5.09 9.72
CA PRO A 34 -16.69 -4.45 8.65
C PRO A 34 -16.62 -2.92 8.75
N LYS A 35 -17.57 -2.29 9.46
CA LYS A 35 -17.66 -0.83 9.59
C LYS A 35 -16.67 -0.25 10.60
N SER A 36 -16.21 -1.03 11.58
CA SER A 36 -15.23 -0.56 12.58
C SER A 36 -13.79 -0.65 12.08
N MET A 37 -13.53 -1.36 10.98
CA MET A 37 -12.19 -1.50 10.39
C MET A 37 -11.86 -0.36 9.42
N GLN A 38 -12.86 0.27 8.80
CA GLN A 38 -12.66 1.40 7.89
C GLN A 38 -12.19 2.67 8.61
N ASN A 39 -12.60 2.88 9.86
CA ASN A 39 -12.21 4.07 10.62
C ASN A 39 -10.81 3.97 11.26
N PHE A 40 -10.25 2.76 11.43
CA PHE A 40 -8.93 2.58 12.02
C PHE A 40 -7.76 2.72 11.02
N ILE A 41 -8.02 2.56 9.72
CA ILE A 41 -6.98 2.61 8.68
C ILE A 41 -6.53 4.05 8.35
N PHE A 42 -7.36 5.04 8.65
CA PHE A 42 -7.06 6.46 8.39
C PHE A 42 -6.28 7.17 9.49
N ASP A 43 -6.08 6.54 10.65
CA ASP A 43 -5.44 7.15 11.82
C ASP A 43 -3.97 6.74 12.00
N LEU A 44 -3.23 6.52 10.90
CA LEU A 44 -1.76 6.48 10.98
C LEU A 44 -1.25 7.90 11.25
N PRO A 45 -0.36 8.12 12.24
CA PRO A 45 0.09 9.45 12.66
C PRO A 45 1.05 10.04 11.63
N PHE A 46 0.51 10.55 10.52
CA PHE A 46 1.25 11.20 9.45
C PHE A 46 1.48 12.67 9.81
N HIS A 47 2.73 13.05 10.03
CA HIS A 47 3.12 14.41 10.37
C HIS A 47 3.15 15.31 9.12
N GLY A 48 2.04 15.99 8.86
CA GLY A 48 1.88 17.03 7.83
C GLY A 48 0.45 17.08 7.32
N ASN A 49 -0.13 18.28 7.13
CA ASN A 49 -1.46 18.47 6.56
C ASN A 49 -1.51 18.06 5.07
N MET A 50 -1.38 16.76 4.77
CA MET A 50 -1.57 16.23 3.43
C MET A 50 -3.06 16.11 3.13
N LYS A 51 -3.48 16.72 2.03
CA LYS A 51 -4.84 16.60 1.51
C LYS A 51 -4.87 15.50 0.45
N PHE A 52 -5.81 14.58 0.57
CA PHE A 52 -6.02 13.53 -0.42
C PHE A 52 -7.14 13.92 -1.37
N VAL A 53 -6.93 13.65 -2.66
CA VAL A 53 -7.96 13.74 -3.70
C VAL A 53 -8.26 12.31 -4.15
N ARG A 54 -9.55 11.96 -4.22
CA ARG A 54 -9.98 10.66 -4.74
C ARG A 54 -10.28 10.81 -6.22
N ILE A 55 -9.69 9.94 -7.03
CA ILE A 55 -9.92 9.85 -8.48
C ILE A 55 -10.45 8.45 -8.75
N SER A 56 -11.51 8.34 -9.54
CA SER A 56 -12.06 7.06 -9.96
C SER A 56 -11.23 6.44 -11.09
N GLN A 57 -11.29 5.11 -11.23
CA GLN A 57 -10.66 4.42 -12.35
C GLN A 57 -11.11 4.99 -13.71
N ALA A 58 -12.41 5.25 -13.88
CA ALA A 58 -12.95 5.80 -15.12
C ALA A 58 -12.38 7.19 -15.47
N GLU A 59 -12.13 8.04 -14.47
CA GLU A 59 -11.46 9.33 -14.68
C GLU A 59 -9.99 9.14 -15.06
N LEU A 60 -9.29 8.22 -14.39
CA LEU A 60 -7.89 7.92 -14.69
C LEU A 60 -7.71 7.41 -16.12
N VAL A 61 -8.63 6.57 -16.60
CA VAL A 61 -8.66 6.07 -17.99
C VAL A 61 -8.88 7.20 -18.99
N LYS A 62 -9.87 8.07 -18.77
CA LYS A 62 -10.12 9.22 -19.65
C LYS A 62 -8.94 10.19 -19.70
N ILE A 63 -8.26 10.39 -18.58
CA ILE A 63 -7.04 11.20 -18.53
C ILE A 63 -5.95 10.54 -19.38
N LYS A 64 -5.73 9.23 -19.23
CA LYS A 64 -4.78 8.49 -20.07
C LYS A 64 -5.11 8.63 -21.56
N GLU A 65 -6.35 8.40 -21.95
CA GLU A 65 -6.82 8.53 -23.34
C GLU A 65 -6.60 9.95 -23.90
N LEU A 66 -6.81 10.99 -23.08
CA LEU A 66 -6.52 12.37 -23.46
C LEU A 66 -5.02 12.56 -23.77
N TYR A 67 -4.14 12.08 -22.90
CA TYR A 67 -2.69 12.16 -23.13
C TYR A 67 -2.28 11.36 -24.36
N GLU A 68 -2.77 10.13 -24.52
CA GLU A 68 -2.49 9.31 -25.71
C GLU A 68 -3.04 9.96 -26.99
N GLY A 69 -4.18 10.65 -26.93
CA GLY A 69 -4.72 11.41 -28.06
C GLY A 69 -3.85 12.59 -28.49
N VAL A 70 -3.13 13.23 -27.54
CA VAL A 70 -2.29 14.41 -27.82
C VAL A 70 -0.86 14.03 -28.23
N MET A 71 -0.28 13.00 -27.60
CA MET A 71 1.14 12.67 -27.77
C MET A 71 1.42 11.18 -28.00
N SER A 72 0.38 10.38 -28.26
CA SER A 72 0.49 8.92 -28.44
C SER A 72 1.25 8.27 -27.28
N HIS A 73 2.07 7.27 -27.56
CA HIS A 73 2.82 6.51 -26.56
C HIS A 73 3.94 7.30 -25.86
N ALA A 74 4.26 8.54 -26.29
CA ALA A 74 5.27 9.36 -25.62
C ALA A 74 4.87 9.69 -24.16
N CYS A 75 3.57 9.68 -23.85
CA CYS A 75 3.07 9.91 -22.49
C CYS A 75 3.41 8.80 -21.49
N HIS A 76 3.74 7.58 -21.95
CA HIS A 76 4.01 6.44 -21.06
C HIS A 76 5.23 6.70 -20.16
N GLY A 77 6.23 7.41 -20.67
CA GLY A 77 7.37 7.88 -19.88
C GLY A 77 7.00 8.94 -18.84
N LEU A 78 5.98 9.77 -19.11
CA LEU A 78 5.46 10.72 -18.12
C LEU A 78 4.75 9.98 -16.99
N PHE A 79 3.90 9.00 -17.31
CA PHE A 79 3.20 8.19 -16.33
C PHE A 79 4.17 7.40 -15.44
N PHE A 80 5.24 6.86 -16.03
CA PHE A 80 6.30 6.22 -15.24
C PHE A 80 6.93 7.20 -14.22
N ARG A 81 7.28 8.41 -14.65
CA ARG A 81 7.84 9.43 -13.74
C ARG A 81 6.84 9.90 -12.69
N GLU A 82 5.58 10.06 -13.06
CA GLU A 82 4.48 10.39 -12.14
C GLU A 82 4.34 9.30 -11.06
N GLY A 83 4.38 8.03 -11.48
CA GLY A 83 4.43 6.87 -10.59
C GLY A 83 5.57 6.92 -9.59
N ALA A 84 6.79 7.23 -10.06
CA ALA A 84 7.95 7.35 -9.20
C ALA A 84 7.78 8.45 -8.14
N ILE A 85 7.18 9.60 -8.49
CA ILE A 85 6.87 10.67 -7.52
C ILE A 85 5.93 10.15 -6.41
N PHE A 86 4.89 9.37 -6.76
CA PHE A 86 4.03 8.74 -5.75
C PHE A 86 4.80 7.74 -4.88
N GLY A 87 5.73 6.99 -5.49
CA GLY A 87 6.59 6.04 -4.82
C GLY A 87 7.53 6.68 -3.81
N THR A 88 8.03 7.90 -4.05
CA THR A 88 8.92 8.61 -3.13
C THR A 88 8.28 8.81 -1.76
N GLU A 89 7.05 9.32 -1.71
CA GLU A 89 6.36 9.56 -0.44
C GLU A 89 6.02 8.25 0.30
N ILE A 90 5.67 7.20 -0.44
CA ILE A 90 5.41 5.88 0.14
C ILE A 90 6.70 5.28 0.73
N ALA A 91 7.80 5.38 -0.01
CA ALA A 91 9.11 4.89 0.41
C ALA A 91 9.62 5.66 1.63
N ASN A 92 9.48 6.99 1.65
CA ASN A 92 9.88 7.84 2.79
C ASN A 92 9.14 7.45 4.07
N GLU A 93 7.84 7.14 3.99
CA GLU A 93 7.09 6.67 5.14
C GLU A 93 7.55 5.28 5.59
N ALA A 94 7.67 4.34 4.66
CA ALA A 94 8.08 2.98 4.96
C ALA A 94 9.53 2.90 5.49
N MET A 95 10.40 3.82 5.10
CA MET A 95 11.80 3.87 5.57
C MET A 95 11.94 4.12 7.07
N LYS A 96 10.90 4.65 7.73
CA LYS A 96 10.89 4.83 9.19
C LYS A 96 10.98 3.50 9.93
N ASP A 97 10.49 2.41 9.34
CA ASP A 97 10.66 1.05 9.82
C ASP A 97 11.17 0.14 8.70
N ARG A 98 12.49 0.09 8.57
CA ARG A 98 13.17 -0.71 7.54
C ARG A 98 12.91 -2.22 7.69
N GLY A 99 12.65 -2.72 8.89
CA GLY A 99 12.44 -4.15 9.14
C GLY A 99 11.17 -4.67 8.47
N ASN A 100 10.13 -3.84 8.43
CA ASN A 100 8.83 -4.16 7.81
C ASN A 100 8.59 -3.37 6.51
N TYR A 101 9.65 -2.84 5.89
CA TYR A 101 9.56 -1.88 4.78
C TYR A 101 8.55 -2.29 3.69
N PHE A 102 8.73 -3.46 3.08
CA PHE A 102 7.85 -3.92 1.98
C PHE A 102 6.41 -4.22 2.44
N GLN A 103 6.21 -4.58 3.71
CA GLN A 103 4.87 -4.78 4.26
C GLN A 103 4.14 -3.44 4.40
N ILE A 104 4.84 -2.41 4.88
CA ILE A 104 4.30 -1.04 5.00
C ILE A 104 4.02 -0.47 3.62
N VAL A 105 4.94 -0.64 2.66
CA VAL A 105 4.73 -0.22 1.26
C VAL A 105 3.48 -0.90 0.69
N ALA A 106 3.35 -2.22 0.81
CA ALA A 106 2.19 -2.95 0.32
C ALA A 106 0.87 -2.42 0.93
N MET A 107 0.88 -2.15 2.24
CA MET A 107 -0.26 -1.56 2.94
C MET A 107 -0.58 -0.17 2.40
N LEU A 108 0.40 0.72 2.25
CA LEU A 108 0.21 2.09 1.76
C LEU A 108 -0.31 2.13 0.32
N ILE A 109 0.21 1.29 -0.57
CA ILE A 109 -0.25 1.19 -1.97
C ILE A 109 -1.72 0.74 -2.02
N LYS A 110 -2.08 -0.29 -1.25
CA LYS A 110 -3.47 -0.77 -1.14
C LYS A 110 -4.41 0.27 -0.54
N ASN A 111 -4.01 0.92 0.56
CA ASN A 111 -4.83 1.93 1.22
C ASN A 111 -5.05 3.18 0.35
N ARG A 112 -4.11 3.48 -0.55
CA ARG A 112 -4.25 4.54 -1.57
C ARG A 112 -5.09 4.12 -2.78
N GLY A 113 -5.50 2.84 -2.87
CA GLY A 113 -6.38 2.34 -3.93
C GLY A 113 -5.69 2.11 -5.28
N TRP A 114 -4.37 1.93 -5.30
CA TRP A 114 -3.65 1.61 -6.55
C TRP A 114 -3.89 0.19 -7.03
N VAL A 115 -4.08 -0.73 -6.09
CA VAL A 115 -4.19 -2.18 -6.33
C VAL A 115 -5.11 -2.81 -5.28
N ASP A 116 -5.75 -3.92 -5.63
CA ASP A 116 -6.46 -4.75 -4.65
C ASP A 116 -5.47 -5.54 -3.78
N ASN A 117 -4.46 -6.13 -4.42
CA ASN A 117 -3.40 -6.85 -3.73
C ASN A 117 -2.03 -6.69 -4.39
N ILE A 118 -0.98 -6.66 -3.57
CA ILE A 118 0.41 -6.57 -4.02
C ILE A 118 1.32 -7.40 -3.10
N THR A 119 2.19 -8.19 -3.70
CA THR A 119 3.16 -9.04 -3.01
C THR A 119 4.55 -8.72 -3.54
N PHE A 120 5.44 -8.29 -2.65
CA PHE A 120 6.85 -8.06 -2.94
C PHE A 120 7.66 -9.33 -2.67
N LYS A 121 8.52 -9.68 -3.61
CA LYS A 121 9.56 -10.71 -3.47
C LYS A 121 10.92 -10.08 -3.82
N ASP A 122 11.99 -10.86 -3.78
CA ASP A 122 13.36 -10.36 -3.96
C ASP A 122 13.54 -9.57 -5.28
N ASN A 123 13.17 -10.18 -6.41
CA ASN A 123 13.34 -9.61 -7.77
C ASN A 123 12.03 -9.55 -8.57
N GLU A 124 10.89 -9.72 -7.91
CA GLU A 124 9.58 -9.80 -8.54
C GLU A 124 8.51 -9.14 -7.66
N VAL A 125 7.58 -8.43 -8.29
CA VAL A 125 6.36 -7.93 -7.66
C VAL A 125 5.15 -8.47 -8.39
N ILE A 126 4.22 -9.05 -7.63
CA ILE A 126 2.97 -9.58 -8.16
C ILE A 126 1.83 -8.67 -7.71
N VAL A 127 1.00 -8.23 -8.65
CA VAL A 127 -0.11 -7.31 -8.44
C VAL A 127 -1.40 -7.91 -9.00
N ASN A 128 -2.51 -7.70 -8.30
CA ASN A 128 -3.85 -7.99 -8.79
C ASN A 128 -4.73 -6.74 -8.62
N GLY A 129 -5.65 -6.53 -9.56
CA GLY A 129 -6.64 -5.45 -9.48
C GLY A 129 -6.01 -4.07 -9.54
N SER A 130 -5.02 -3.87 -10.43
CA SER A 130 -4.42 -2.55 -10.63
C SER A 130 -5.44 -1.55 -11.20
N ILE A 131 -5.50 -0.34 -10.64
CA ILE A 131 -6.39 0.74 -11.11
C ILE A 131 -6.09 1.14 -12.57
N GLU A 132 -4.89 0.89 -13.06
CA GLU A 132 -4.47 1.22 -14.44
C GLU A 132 -4.88 0.15 -15.47
N VAL A 133 -5.46 -0.97 -15.04
CA VAL A 133 -5.84 -2.07 -15.94
C VAL A 133 -7.05 -1.68 -16.77
N THR A 134 -6.83 -1.64 -18.08
CA THR A 134 -7.86 -1.50 -19.11
C THR A 134 -7.50 -2.42 -20.27
N PRO A 135 -8.46 -3.13 -20.90
CA PRO A 135 -8.17 -4.01 -22.03
C PRO A 135 -7.31 -3.32 -23.09
N SER A 136 -6.17 -3.93 -23.45
CA SER A 136 -5.16 -3.34 -24.32
C SER A 136 -4.22 -4.43 -24.85
N GLU A 137 -3.67 -4.23 -26.05
CA GLU A 137 -2.66 -5.12 -26.66
C GLU A 137 -1.30 -5.02 -25.95
N ILE A 138 -1.05 -3.91 -25.25
CA ILE A 138 0.18 -3.65 -24.50
C ILE A 138 -0.10 -3.47 -23.01
N PRO A 139 0.87 -3.77 -22.12
CA PRO A 139 0.75 -3.54 -20.68
C PRO A 139 0.45 -2.07 -20.35
N THR A 140 -0.47 -1.83 -19.40
CA THR A 140 -0.98 -0.48 -19.11
C THR A 140 -0.50 0.14 -17.79
N CYS A 141 0.16 -0.60 -16.90
CA CYS A 141 0.48 -0.16 -15.54
C CYS A 141 1.74 0.72 -15.47
N HIS A 142 1.76 1.82 -16.20
CA HIS A 142 2.94 2.67 -16.31
C HIS A 142 3.27 3.42 -15.02
N ARG A 143 2.26 3.95 -14.29
CA ARG A 143 2.48 4.62 -13.01
C ARG A 143 2.88 3.62 -11.95
N LEU A 144 2.21 2.47 -11.87
CA LEU A 144 2.53 1.45 -10.90
C LEU A 144 3.95 0.90 -11.11
N ARG A 145 4.39 0.75 -12.36
CA ARG A 145 5.79 0.40 -12.69
C ARG A 145 6.77 1.43 -12.14
N GLY A 146 6.49 2.73 -12.31
CA GLY A 146 7.32 3.81 -11.76
C GLY A 146 7.35 3.84 -10.24
N LEU A 147 6.19 3.63 -9.61
CA LEU A 147 6.02 3.56 -8.16
C LEU A 147 6.85 2.41 -7.58
N ILE A 148 6.71 1.21 -8.15
CA ILE A 148 7.47 0.01 -7.74
C ILE A 148 8.98 0.25 -7.91
N CYS A 149 9.40 0.79 -9.05
CA CYS A 149 10.80 1.12 -9.30
C CYS A 149 11.36 2.00 -8.18
N GLN A 150 10.68 3.11 -7.86
CA GLN A 150 11.12 4.04 -6.82
C GLN A 150 11.20 3.38 -5.43
N VAL A 151 10.25 2.50 -5.10
CA VAL A 151 10.25 1.75 -3.82
C VAL A 151 11.52 0.92 -3.67
N TYR A 152 11.92 0.19 -4.72
CA TYR A 152 13.13 -0.62 -4.70
C TYR A 152 14.40 0.23 -4.73
N GLU A 153 14.43 1.31 -5.51
CA GLU A 153 15.57 2.22 -5.54
C GLU A 153 15.83 2.83 -4.16
N SER A 154 14.77 3.24 -3.46
CA SER A 154 14.86 3.74 -2.09
C SER A 154 15.38 2.65 -1.15
N TYR A 155 14.85 1.43 -1.22
CA TYR A 155 15.24 0.32 -0.32
C TYR A 155 16.72 -0.06 -0.46
N TYR A 156 17.17 -0.29 -1.69
CA TYR A 156 18.54 -0.69 -2.00
C TYR A 156 19.52 0.48 -2.06
N ASN A 157 19.02 1.72 -2.09
CA ASN A 157 19.81 2.93 -2.30
C ASN A 157 20.68 2.85 -3.57
N THR A 158 20.12 2.26 -4.63
CA THR A 158 20.76 2.10 -5.94
C THR A 158 19.70 2.17 -7.04
N LYS A 159 20.13 2.40 -8.29
CA LYS A 159 19.22 2.38 -9.44
C LYS A 159 18.85 0.94 -9.80
N VAL A 160 17.58 0.75 -10.14
CA VAL A 160 17.06 -0.54 -10.61
C VAL A 160 16.27 -0.33 -11.89
N HIS A 161 16.16 -1.38 -12.69
CA HIS A 161 15.30 -1.45 -13.84
C HIS A 161 14.05 -2.27 -13.48
N CYS A 162 12.87 -1.74 -13.78
CA CYS A 162 11.58 -2.38 -13.49
C CYS A 162 10.82 -2.64 -14.79
N VAL A 163 10.55 -3.90 -15.11
CA VAL A 163 9.86 -4.33 -16.34
C VAL A 163 8.56 -5.03 -16.00
N GLU A 164 7.46 -4.63 -16.63
CA GLU A 164 6.19 -5.34 -16.55
C GLU A 164 6.19 -6.48 -17.59
N VAL A 165 6.25 -7.72 -17.11
CA VAL A 165 6.37 -8.93 -17.97
C VAL A 165 5.02 -9.63 -18.20
N GLU A 166 4.07 -9.44 -17.29
CA GLU A 166 2.69 -9.91 -17.42
C GLU A 166 1.76 -8.77 -16.98
N CYS A 167 0.59 -8.64 -17.60
CA CYS A 167 -0.39 -7.62 -17.27
C CYS A 167 -1.82 -8.14 -17.44
N GLU A 168 -2.69 -7.83 -16.48
CA GLU A 168 -4.12 -8.13 -16.59
C GLU A 168 -4.74 -7.46 -17.83
N SER A 169 -4.22 -6.31 -18.27
CA SER A 169 -4.69 -5.61 -19.47
C SER A 169 -4.57 -6.41 -20.75
N THR A 170 -3.59 -7.32 -20.82
CA THR A 170 -3.32 -8.17 -21.99
C THR A 170 -3.93 -9.57 -21.87
N GLY A 171 -4.87 -9.74 -20.93
CA GLY A 171 -5.60 -11.00 -20.70
C GLY A 171 -4.87 -12.01 -19.82
N LYS A 172 -3.87 -11.58 -19.04
CA LYS A 172 -3.26 -12.42 -17.98
C LYS A 172 -4.08 -12.35 -16.69
N ASP A 173 -3.85 -13.29 -15.79
CA ASP A 173 -4.57 -13.35 -14.51
C ASP A 173 -4.11 -12.29 -13.49
N LYS A 174 -2.91 -11.73 -13.70
CA LYS A 174 -2.24 -10.83 -12.76
C LYS A 174 -1.20 -9.96 -13.49
N CYS A 175 -0.78 -8.88 -12.86
CA CYS A 175 0.38 -8.11 -13.31
C CYS A 175 1.65 -8.57 -12.60
N VAL A 176 2.74 -8.76 -13.35
CA VAL A 176 4.03 -9.18 -12.81
C VAL A 176 5.10 -8.20 -13.25
N PHE A 177 5.85 -7.68 -12.28
CA PHE A 177 6.98 -6.78 -12.49
C PHE A 177 8.27 -7.45 -12.07
N LYS A 178 9.29 -7.42 -12.93
CA LYS A 178 10.65 -7.87 -12.61
C LYS A 178 11.55 -6.70 -12.28
N ILE A 179 12.38 -6.89 -11.26
CA ILE A 179 13.34 -5.92 -10.76
C ILE A 179 14.75 -6.42 -11.09
N GLU A 180 15.51 -5.61 -11.81
CA GLU A 180 16.86 -5.93 -12.28
C GLU A 180 17.82 -4.84 -11.79
N SER A 181 19.00 -5.23 -11.32
CA SER A 181 20.08 -4.28 -11.03
C SER A 181 20.64 -3.72 -12.34
N ILE A 182 20.97 -2.43 -12.34
CA ILE A 182 21.68 -1.75 -13.44
C ILE A 182 23.18 -1.94 -13.27
#